data_AF-A0A9E3D7Y6-F1
#
_entry.id   AF-A0A9E3D7Y6-F1
#
_cell.length_a   1.000
_cell.length_b   1.000
_cell.length_c   1.000
_cell.angle_alpha   90.00
_cell.angle_beta   90.00
_cell.angle_gamma   90.00
#
_symmetry.space_group_name_H-M   'P 1'
#
loop_
_entity.id
_entity.type
_entity.pdbx_description
1 polymer ?
#
loop_
_entity_poly.entity_id
_entity_poly.type
_entity_poly.pdbx_seq_one_letter_code
_entity_poly.pdbx_strand_id
1 'polypeptide(L)'
;MARYTNIQERLLISLASAGLLLAAAGCQNDGSSDADFFPADANSPVHKMADAQAAVGAQGDATLYPTHFDGNSLNALGQAKLDSIVCNLPADGPVTIYIQPAAYQNVSADRSKSRQDAVSQYLINSHLTADQFKLVDGPNPDLHYSSADSVANYSKTDTGDASNSAAGNASAGYSGSASAASK
;
A
#
# COMPACT_ATOMS: atom_id res chain seq x y z
N MET A 1 44.68 -40.66 6.72
CA MET A 1 45.06 -40.52 8.13
C MET A 1 46.01 -39.33 8.26
N ALA A 2 45.51 -38.19 8.71
CA ALA A 2 46.28 -37.12 9.35
C ALA A 2 45.30 -36.36 10.25
N ARG A 3 45.57 -36.40 11.56
CA ARG A 3 44.93 -35.67 12.65
C ARG A 3 45.60 -34.27 12.71
N TYR A 4 45.12 -33.14 13.26
CA TYR A 4 44.35 -32.82 14.47
C TYR A 4 43.85 -31.36 14.38
N THR A 5 42.65 -31.14 14.91
CA THR A 5 42.11 -29.98 15.68
C THR A 5 42.88 -28.65 15.78
N ASN A 6 42.18 -27.53 15.52
CA ASN A 6 42.44 -26.23 16.14
C ASN A 6 41.25 -25.83 17.03
N ILE A 7 41.53 -25.62 18.31
CA ILE A 7 40.65 -25.16 19.39
C ILE A 7 41.35 -23.93 20.01
N GLN A 8 40.56 -23.02 20.58
CA GLN A 8 40.94 -21.82 21.36
C GLN A 8 41.20 -20.59 20.46
N GLU A 9 40.63 -19.40 20.68
CA GLU A 9 40.35 -18.75 21.97
C GLU A 9 38.98 -18.07 22.03
N ARG A 10 38.35 -18.23 23.19
CA ARG A 10 37.34 -17.34 23.73
C ARG A 10 38.05 -16.10 24.29
N LEU A 11 37.55 -14.89 24.01
CA LEU A 11 37.66 -13.82 25.00
C LEU A 11 36.36 -13.01 25.04
N LEU A 12 35.71 -13.16 26.20
CA LEU A 12 34.59 -12.39 26.70
C LEU A 12 35.11 -11.02 27.14
N ILE A 13 34.45 -9.93 26.75
CA ILE A 13 34.50 -8.67 27.50
C ILE A 13 33.06 -8.31 27.89
N SER A 14 32.92 -8.12 29.18
CA SER A 14 31.70 -7.93 29.96
C SER A 14 31.62 -6.47 30.42
N LEU A 15 30.43 -6.11 30.92
CA LEU A 15 30.11 -5.02 31.85
C LEU A 15 29.86 -3.59 31.30
N ALA A 16 28.56 -3.27 31.31
CA ALA A 16 27.92 -2.30 32.20
C ALA A 16 28.15 -0.79 31.98
N SER A 17 27.09 -0.08 31.57
CA SER A 17 26.63 1.19 32.17
C SER A 17 25.19 1.45 31.67
N ALA A 18 24.14 1.25 32.47
CA ALA A 18 23.62 2.19 33.46
C ALA A 18 23.00 3.46 32.85
N GLY A 19 21.67 3.42 32.72
CA GLY A 19 20.77 4.49 33.16
C GLY A 19 20.73 5.79 32.37
N LEU A 20 19.66 5.95 31.57
CA LEU A 20 19.04 7.27 31.42
C LEU A 20 17.52 7.12 31.28
N LEU A 21 16.84 7.11 32.43
CA LEU A 21 15.39 7.32 32.54
C LEU A 21 15.12 8.82 32.37
N LEU A 22 14.76 9.25 31.16
CA LEU A 22 14.11 10.55 30.97
C LEU A 22 12.62 10.40 31.23
N ALA A 23 12.19 10.73 32.44
CA ALA A 23 10.80 11.01 32.74
C ALA A 23 10.44 12.39 32.16
N ALA A 24 9.97 12.42 30.92
CA ALA A 24 9.26 13.58 30.38
C ALA A 24 7.83 13.57 30.95
N ALA A 25 7.67 14.14 32.14
CA ALA A 25 6.38 14.65 32.58
C ALA A 25 6.14 15.97 31.85
N GLY A 26 5.19 16.01 30.92
CA GLY A 26 4.89 17.23 30.19
C GLY A 26 3.92 17.08 29.04
N CYS A 27 2.62 16.92 29.37
CA CYS A 27 1.48 17.59 28.74
C CYS A 27 0.20 17.00 29.36
N GLN A 28 -0.27 17.60 30.45
CA GLN A 28 -1.68 17.53 30.83
C GLN A 28 -2.45 18.32 29.79
N ASN A 29 -2.95 17.60 28.80
CA ASN A 29 -4.02 18.11 27.95
C ASN A 29 -5.32 17.73 28.67
N ASP A 30 -5.88 18.66 29.44
CA ASP A 30 -7.30 18.63 29.81
C ASP A 30 -8.12 18.96 28.54
N GLY A 31 -7.97 18.11 27.53
CA GLY A 31 -8.91 17.99 26.45
C GLY A 31 -9.91 16.96 26.93
N SER A 32 -11.09 17.41 27.32
CA SER A 32 -12.30 16.60 27.47
C SER A 32 -12.41 15.71 26.24
N SER A 33 -11.86 14.50 26.33
CA SER A 33 -11.75 13.62 25.19
C SER A 33 -13.11 12.99 25.01
N ASP A 34 -13.67 13.08 23.80
CA ASP A 34 -14.73 12.21 23.28
C ASP A 34 -14.33 10.71 23.26
N ALA A 35 -13.39 10.29 24.11
CA ALA A 35 -12.89 8.93 24.31
C ALA A 35 -13.95 7.98 24.90
N ASP A 36 -15.05 8.52 25.43
CA ASP A 36 -16.22 7.71 25.82
C ASP A 36 -17.13 7.35 24.64
N PHE A 37 -17.04 8.06 23.51
CA PHE A 37 -17.85 7.75 22.33
C PHE A 37 -17.25 6.62 21.49
N PHE A 38 -15.91 6.55 21.44
CA PHE A 38 -15.19 5.41 20.89
C PHE A 38 -14.14 4.94 21.91
N PRO A 39 -14.42 3.86 22.67
CA PRO A 39 -13.39 3.31 23.55
C PRO A 39 -12.15 3.02 22.72
N ALA A 40 -10.99 3.48 23.18
CA ALA A 40 -9.68 3.34 22.53
C ALA A 40 -9.17 1.88 22.49
N ASP A 41 -10.09 0.91 22.53
CA ASP A 41 -9.77 -0.49 22.38
C ASP A 41 -9.45 -0.75 20.90
N ALA A 42 -8.21 -1.17 20.65
CA ALA A 42 -7.75 -1.71 19.37
C ALA A 42 -8.58 -2.91 18.86
N ASN A 43 -9.60 -3.33 19.60
CA ASN A 43 -10.52 -4.42 19.30
C ASN A 43 -11.96 -3.96 19.00
N SER A 44 -12.21 -2.66 18.81
CA SER A 44 -13.53 -2.17 18.40
C SER A 44 -14.02 -2.93 17.16
N PRO A 45 -15.31 -3.35 17.11
CA PRO A 45 -15.89 -4.01 15.94
C PRO A 45 -15.71 -3.21 14.63
N VAL A 46 -15.66 -1.87 14.73
CA VAL A 46 -15.43 -0.99 13.58
C VAL A 46 -14.02 -1.17 13.02
N HIS A 47 -13.00 -1.23 13.88
CA HIS A 47 -11.61 -1.48 13.46
C HIS A 47 -11.48 -2.86 12.81
N LYS A 48 -12.07 -3.90 13.39
CA LYS A 48 -12.08 -5.24 12.80
C LYS A 48 -12.70 -5.27 11.41
N MET A 49 -13.80 -4.54 11.21
CA MET A 49 -14.43 -4.45 9.88
C MET A 49 -13.56 -3.67 8.90
N ALA A 50 -12.96 -2.56 9.33
CA ALA A 50 -12.06 -1.76 8.50
C ALA A 50 -10.80 -2.55 8.11
N ASP A 51 -10.18 -3.27 9.04
CA ASP A 51 -9.01 -4.10 8.80
C ASP A 51 -9.32 -5.25 7.86
N ALA A 52 -10.49 -5.89 8.00
CA ALA A 52 -10.93 -6.93 7.07
C ALA A 52 -11.14 -6.37 5.66
N GLN A 53 -11.76 -5.20 5.51
CA GLN A 53 -11.93 -4.54 4.21
C GLN A 53 -10.59 -4.13 3.61
N ALA A 54 -9.66 -3.62 4.43
CA ALA A 54 -8.32 -3.27 4.00
C ALA A 54 -7.54 -4.50 3.52
N ALA A 55 -7.63 -5.62 4.24
CA ALA A 55 -6.99 -6.88 3.88
C ALA A 55 -7.56 -7.43 2.56
N VAL A 56 -8.89 -7.46 2.41
CA VAL A 56 -9.54 -7.89 1.16
C VAL A 56 -9.15 -6.98 -0.01
N GLY A 57 -9.11 -5.67 0.21
CA GLY A 57 -8.67 -4.71 -0.79
C GLY A 57 -7.20 -4.90 -1.18
N ALA A 58 -6.32 -5.14 -0.20
CA ALA A 58 -4.91 -5.41 -0.44
C ALA A 58 -4.68 -6.72 -1.20
N GLN A 59 -5.48 -7.74 -0.92
CA GLN A 59 -5.46 -9.01 -1.66
C GLN A 59 -5.98 -8.85 -3.08
N GLY A 60 -7.04 -8.06 -3.28
CA GLY A 60 -7.55 -7.71 -4.60
C GLY A 60 -6.53 -6.92 -5.43
N ASP A 61 -5.81 -6.00 -4.79
CA ASP A 61 -4.68 -5.27 -5.38
C ASP A 61 -3.33 -5.80 -4.87
N ALA A 62 -3.07 -7.09 -5.14
CA ALA A 62 -1.79 -7.73 -4.85
C ALA A 62 -0.64 -7.27 -5.78
N THR A 63 -0.64 -6.01 -6.22
CA THR A 63 0.35 -5.41 -7.11
C THR A 63 1.35 -4.54 -6.36
N LEU A 64 2.64 -4.84 -6.47
CA LEU A 64 3.71 -3.98 -6.01
C LEU A 64 4.18 -3.03 -7.12
N TYR A 65 3.95 -1.74 -6.91
CA TYR A 65 4.41 -0.65 -7.76
C TYR A 65 5.87 -0.25 -7.50
N PRO A 66 6.51 0.48 -8.44
CA PRO A 66 7.87 0.97 -8.27
C PRO A 66 8.13 1.78 -6.99
N THR A 67 7.11 2.46 -6.47
CA THR A 67 7.15 3.26 -5.24
C THR A 67 7.28 2.43 -3.96
N HIS A 68 7.05 1.12 -4.03
CA HIS A 68 7.26 0.18 -2.92
C HIS A 68 8.71 -0.29 -2.79
N PHE A 69 9.58 0.16 -3.69
CA PHE A 69 10.98 -0.22 -3.72
C PHE A 69 11.86 1.01 -3.56
N ASP A 70 12.93 0.86 -2.77
CA ASP A 70 14.10 1.73 -2.83
C ASP A 70 15.19 0.99 -3.61
N GLY A 71 15.40 1.40 -4.86
CA GLY A 71 16.24 0.64 -5.79
C GLY A 71 15.69 -0.76 -6.07
N ASN A 72 16.41 -1.77 -5.58
CA ASN A 72 16.11 -3.19 -5.72
C ASN A 72 15.51 -3.81 -4.44
N SER A 73 15.46 -3.06 -3.34
CA SER A 73 14.99 -3.54 -2.05
C SER A 73 13.60 -3.01 -1.74
N LEU A 74 12.83 -3.74 -0.93
CA LEU A 74 11.56 -3.24 -0.40
C LEU A 74 11.80 -2.10 0.58
N ASN A 75 11.03 -1.02 0.44
CA ASN A 75 10.97 0.03 1.46
C ASN A 75 9.86 -0.31 2.49
N ALA A 76 9.74 0.52 3.53
CA ALA A 76 8.75 0.30 4.59
C ALA A 76 7.30 0.25 4.09
N LEU A 77 6.97 1.02 3.04
CA LEU A 77 5.64 0.99 2.43
C LEU A 77 5.38 -0.34 1.72
N GLY A 78 6.37 -0.85 0.99
CA GLY A 78 6.28 -2.17 0.34
C GLY A 78 6.13 -3.31 1.35
N GLN A 79 6.87 -3.25 2.46
CA GLN A 79 6.75 -4.21 3.56
C GLN A 79 5.35 -4.19 4.17
N ALA A 80 4.85 -3.00 4.54
CA ALA A 80 3.51 -2.84 5.09
C ALA A 80 2.41 -3.33 4.12
N LYS A 81 2.57 -3.11 2.80
CA LYS A 81 1.64 -3.65 1.80
C LYS A 81 1.69 -5.18 1.75
N LEU A 82 2.87 -5.78 1.80
CA LEU A 82 3.01 -7.24 1.84
C LEU A 82 2.39 -7.84 3.09
N ASP A 83 2.61 -7.22 4.26
CA ASP A 83 1.99 -7.66 5.52
C ASP A 83 0.46 -7.67 5.41
N SER A 84 -0.13 -6.63 4.82
CA SER A 84 -1.58 -6.56 4.57
C SER A 84 -2.08 -7.63 3.59
N ILE A 85 -1.30 -7.96 2.56
CA ILE A 85 -1.66 -9.02 1.60
C ILE A 85 -1.69 -10.39 2.29
N VAL A 86 -0.69 -10.66 3.15
CA VAL A 86 -0.52 -11.99 3.78
C VAL A 86 -1.27 -12.16 5.11
N CYS A 87 -1.77 -11.08 5.71
CA CYS A 87 -2.47 -11.12 6.99
C CYS A 87 -3.69 -12.07 6.99
N ASN A 88 -4.32 -12.29 5.84
CA ASN A 88 -5.48 -13.16 5.68
C ASN A 88 -5.29 -14.18 4.54
N LEU A 89 -4.12 -14.83 4.47
CA LEU A 89 -3.89 -15.85 3.43
C LEU A 89 -5.02 -16.89 3.40
N PRO A 90 -5.54 -17.23 2.21
CA PRO A 90 -6.49 -18.31 2.09
C PRO A 90 -5.84 -19.63 2.55
N ALA A 91 -6.61 -20.48 3.22
CA ALA A 91 -6.16 -21.82 3.58
C ALA A 91 -5.90 -22.69 2.32
N ASP A 92 -6.58 -22.36 1.22
CA ASP A 92 -6.62 -23.14 -0.01
C ASP A 92 -5.86 -22.42 -1.15
N GLY A 93 -4.53 -22.41 -1.06
CA GLY A 93 -3.66 -22.12 -2.20
C GLY A 93 -2.75 -20.89 -2.08
N PRO A 94 -1.80 -20.72 -3.01
CA PRO A 94 -0.81 -19.66 -2.96
C PRO A 94 -1.40 -18.28 -3.29
N VAL A 95 -0.95 -17.25 -2.59
CA VAL A 95 -1.23 -15.85 -2.99
C VAL A 95 -0.38 -15.47 -4.19
N THR A 96 -0.98 -14.89 -5.23
CA THR A 96 -0.23 -14.36 -6.38
C THR A 96 0.04 -12.87 -6.17
N ILE A 97 1.30 -12.50 -6.17
CA ILE A 97 1.77 -11.12 -6.01
C ILE A 97 2.38 -10.66 -7.33
N TYR A 98 1.87 -9.55 -7.85
CA TYR A 98 2.30 -8.96 -9.10
C TYR A 98 3.34 -7.88 -8.85
N ILE A 99 4.39 -7.80 -9.66
CA ILE A 99 5.41 -6.75 -9.56
C ILE A 99 5.34 -5.91 -10.84
N GLN A 100 4.79 -4.72 -10.71
CA GLN A 100 4.59 -3.81 -11.83
C GLN A 100 5.94 -3.18 -12.22
N PRO A 101 6.41 -3.38 -13.47
CA PRO A 101 7.54 -2.62 -13.98
C PRO A 101 7.17 -1.14 -14.06
N ALA A 102 8.12 -0.26 -13.75
CA ALA A 102 7.92 1.16 -13.96
C ALA A 102 7.82 1.41 -15.47
N ALA A 103 6.63 1.70 -16.00
CA ALA A 103 6.43 1.90 -17.45
C ALA A 103 7.34 2.99 -18.05
N TYR A 104 7.82 3.92 -17.23
CA TYR A 104 8.70 5.04 -17.64
C TYR A 104 10.17 4.86 -17.28
N GLN A 105 10.52 3.82 -16.52
CA GLN A 105 11.92 3.50 -16.27
C GLN A 105 12.18 2.25 -17.10
N ASN A 106 13.11 2.27 -18.05
CA ASN A 106 13.53 1.05 -18.73
C ASN A 106 14.16 0.11 -17.68
N VAL A 107 13.32 -0.61 -16.94
CA VAL A 107 13.73 -1.52 -15.88
C VAL A 107 14.35 -2.72 -16.58
N SER A 108 15.65 -2.93 -16.36
CA SER A 108 16.32 -4.12 -16.88
C SER A 108 15.70 -5.38 -16.27
N ALA A 109 15.75 -6.49 -17.01
CA ALA A 109 15.30 -7.80 -16.50
C ALA A 109 15.97 -8.15 -15.15
N ASP A 110 17.25 -7.79 -15.00
CA ASP A 110 18.02 -7.98 -13.76
C ASP A 110 17.40 -7.25 -12.56
N ARG A 111 16.86 -6.05 -12.78
CA ARG A 111 16.23 -5.25 -11.74
C ARG A 111 14.87 -5.82 -11.35
N SER A 112 14.06 -6.28 -12.31
CA SER A 112 12.81 -6.98 -12.01
C SER A 112 13.09 -8.25 -11.19
N LYS A 113 14.08 -9.05 -11.59
CA LYS A 113 14.49 -10.25 -10.86
C LYS A 113 15.00 -9.93 -9.46
N SER A 114 15.81 -8.89 -9.30
CA SER A 114 16.31 -8.46 -7.98
C SER A 114 15.17 -8.07 -7.03
N ARG A 115 14.12 -7.43 -7.56
CA ARG A 115 12.94 -7.06 -6.77
C ARG A 115 12.09 -8.27 -6.40
N GLN A 116 11.93 -9.23 -7.31
CA GLN A 116 11.31 -10.52 -6.98
C GLN A 116 12.07 -11.22 -5.86
N ASP A 117 13.41 -11.21 -5.91
CA ASP A 117 14.24 -11.81 -4.86
C ASP A 117 14.06 -11.10 -3.51
N ALA A 118 14.00 -9.77 -3.50
CA ALA A 118 13.72 -9.02 -2.28
C ALA A 118 12.34 -9.34 -1.68
N VAL A 119 11.32 -9.48 -2.52
CA VAL A 119 9.96 -9.86 -2.10
C VAL A 119 9.94 -11.29 -1.56
N SER A 120 10.54 -12.24 -2.29
CA SER A 120 10.63 -13.63 -1.87
C SER A 120 11.33 -13.79 -0.51
N GLN A 121 12.47 -13.11 -0.33
CA GLN A 121 13.21 -13.12 0.94
C GLN A 121 12.38 -12.53 2.09
N TYR A 122 11.66 -11.42 1.85
CA TYR A 122 10.81 -10.83 2.87
C TYR A 122 9.71 -11.81 3.31
N LEU A 123 9.00 -12.43 2.36
CA LEU A 123 7.91 -13.37 2.64
C LEU A 123 8.39 -14.62 3.40
N ILE A 124 9.57 -15.15 3.03
CA ILE A 124 10.19 -16.28 3.73
C ILE A 124 10.58 -15.88 5.16
N ASN A 125 11.14 -14.69 5.35
CA ASN A 125 11.47 -14.17 6.68
C ASN A 125 10.21 -13.92 7.54
N SER A 126 9.07 -13.65 6.89
CA SER A 126 7.75 -13.56 7.52
C SER A 126 7.06 -14.93 7.70
N HIS A 127 7.81 -16.02 7.62
CA HIS A 127 7.38 -17.40 7.85
C HIS A 127 6.47 -18.03 6.77
N LEU A 128 6.42 -17.48 5.56
CA LEU A 128 5.78 -18.16 4.43
C LEU A 128 6.74 -19.16 3.78
N THR A 129 6.21 -20.27 3.29
CA THR A 129 6.96 -21.19 2.41
C THR A 129 6.86 -20.75 0.95
N ALA A 130 7.81 -21.19 0.12
CA ALA A 130 7.80 -20.87 -1.32
C ALA A 130 6.54 -21.40 -2.05
N ASP A 131 5.84 -22.37 -1.48
CA ASP A 131 4.61 -22.93 -2.05
C ASP A 131 3.35 -22.11 -1.68
N GLN A 132 3.47 -21.17 -0.75
CA GLN A 132 2.36 -20.32 -0.28
C GLN A 132 2.23 -19.00 -1.05
N PHE A 133 3.17 -18.70 -1.94
CA PHE A 133 3.09 -17.49 -2.77
C PHE A 133 3.67 -17.73 -4.16
N LYS A 134 3.20 -16.91 -5.10
CA LYS A 134 3.70 -16.86 -6.48
C LYS A 134 4.00 -15.42 -6.83
N LEU A 135 5.16 -15.18 -7.42
CA LEU A 135 5.53 -13.87 -7.94
C LEU A 135 5.33 -13.83 -9.46
N VAL A 136 4.70 -12.79 -9.96
CA VAL A 136 4.45 -12.58 -11.38
C VAL A 136 4.92 -11.18 -11.77
N ASP A 137 5.69 -11.07 -12.85
CA ASP A 137 6.04 -9.76 -13.40
C ASP A 137 4.87 -9.19 -14.22
N GLY A 138 4.61 -7.90 -14.05
CA GLY A 138 3.58 -7.17 -14.78
C GLY A 138 2.40 -6.73 -13.92
N PRO A 139 1.38 -6.15 -14.56
CA PRO A 139 0.15 -5.73 -13.88
C PRO A 139 -0.68 -6.94 -13.47
N ASN A 140 -1.46 -6.77 -12.39
CA ASN A 140 -2.52 -7.72 -12.07
C ASN A 140 -3.63 -7.63 -13.15
N PRO A 141 -3.91 -8.70 -13.92
CA PRO A 141 -4.94 -8.69 -14.96
C PRO A 141 -6.36 -8.54 -14.41
N ASP A 142 -6.57 -8.89 -13.14
CA ASP A 142 -7.88 -8.83 -12.47
C ASP A 142 -8.13 -7.46 -11.82
N LEU A 143 -7.21 -6.51 -12.00
CA LEU A 143 -7.35 -5.18 -11.43
C LEU A 143 -8.36 -4.36 -12.24
N HIS A 144 -9.59 -4.28 -11.75
CA HIS A 144 -10.65 -3.50 -12.36
C HIS A 144 -10.76 -2.11 -11.74
N TYR A 145 -10.42 -1.07 -12.51
CA TYR A 145 -10.67 0.31 -12.13
C TYR A 145 -12.13 0.68 -12.48
N SER A 146 -13.07 0.47 -11.54
CA SER A 146 -14.51 0.77 -11.76
C SER A 146 -14.80 2.21 -12.17
N SER A 147 -13.88 3.13 -11.92
CA SER A 147 -13.97 4.55 -12.26
C SER A 147 -13.33 4.92 -13.60
N ALA A 148 -12.65 4.01 -14.30
CA ALA A 148 -12.07 4.35 -15.60
C ALA A 148 -13.15 4.48 -16.68
N ASP A 149 -14.04 3.51 -16.82
CA ASP A 149 -15.00 3.49 -17.95
C ASP A 149 -16.08 4.58 -17.85
N SER A 150 -16.50 4.93 -16.64
CA SER A 150 -17.55 5.94 -16.41
C SER A 150 -17.04 7.38 -16.49
N VAL A 151 -15.72 7.57 -16.46
CA VAL A 151 -15.06 8.88 -16.55
C VAL A 151 -14.28 9.01 -17.88
N ALA A 152 -13.98 7.89 -18.54
CA ALA A 152 -13.57 7.84 -19.93
C ALA A 152 -14.69 8.44 -20.79
N ASN A 153 -14.35 9.38 -21.67
CA ASN A 153 -15.29 10.13 -22.53
C ASN A 153 -16.13 11.20 -21.80
N TYR A 154 -15.86 11.52 -20.54
CA TYR A 154 -16.44 12.75 -19.99
C TYR A 154 -15.76 13.95 -20.65
N SER A 155 -16.53 14.80 -21.32
CA SER A 155 -16.02 15.98 -22.05
C SER A 155 -15.26 17.00 -21.17
N LYS A 156 -15.32 16.86 -19.85
CA LYS A 156 -14.59 17.68 -18.87
C LYS A 156 -13.25 17.07 -18.43
N THR A 157 -13.00 15.79 -18.71
CA THR A 157 -11.81 15.03 -18.29
C THR A 157 -10.94 14.61 -19.46
N ASP A 158 -11.51 14.49 -20.67
CA ASP A 158 -10.72 14.40 -21.90
C ASP A 158 -10.19 15.79 -22.28
N THR A 159 -8.87 15.93 -22.30
CA THR A 159 -8.21 17.15 -22.76
C THR A 159 -8.28 17.20 -24.28
N GLY A 160 -9.47 17.51 -24.80
CA GLY A 160 -9.67 17.88 -26.20
C GLY A 160 -8.97 19.21 -26.47
N ASP A 161 -8.07 19.19 -27.44
CA ASP A 161 -7.33 20.33 -27.96
C ASP A 161 -8.24 21.57 -28.07
N ALA A 162 -7.95 22.59 -27.27
CA ALA A 162 -8.52 23.92 -27.45
C ALA A 162 -7.82 24.61 -28.63
N SER A 163 -7.92 24.05 -29.83
CA SER A 163 -7.46 24.66 -31.07
C SER A 163 -8.64 24.86 -32.03
N ASN A 164 -9.46 25.85 -31.67
CA ASN A 164 -9.95 26.93 -32.51
C ASN A 164 -10.84 26.62 -33.74
N SER A 165 -12.15 26.95 -33.64
CA SER A 165 -12.88 27.63 -34.72
C SER A 165 -14.17 28.32 -34.25
N ALA A 166 -14.18 29.64 -34.47
CA ALA A 166 -15.30 30.51 -34.82
C ALA A 166 -16.37 30.90 -33.77
N ALA A 167 -16.20 32.14 -33.28
CA ALA A 167 -17.21 33.20 -33.10
C ALA A 167 -18.70 32.79 -33.15
N GLY A 168 -19.40 32.91 -32.02
CA GLY A 168 -20.84 32.68 -31.96
C GLY A 168 -21.49 33.17 -30.67
N ASN A 169 -21.62 34.50 -30.57
CA ASN A 169 -22.68 35.22 -29.87
C ASN A 169 -22.97 34.87 -28.39
N ALA A 170 -22.53 35.75 -27.49
CA ALA A 170 -23.04 35.82 -26.13
C ALA A 170 -24.55 36.09 -26.15
N SER A 171 -25.36 35.09 -25.78
CA SER A 171 -26.77 35.27 -25.45
C SER A 171 -26.92 35.14 -23.95
N ALA A 172 -26.90 36.30 -23.29
CA ALA A 172 -27.43 36.46 -21.95
C ALA A 172 -28.95 36.20 -22.01
N GLY A 173 -29.43 35.25 -21.19
CA GLY A 173 -30.84 34.87 -21.20
C GLY A 173 -31.23 34.08 -19.96
N TYR A 174 -31.06 34.68 -18.78
CA TYR A 174 -31.87 34.28 -17.61
C TYR A 174 -33.27 34.85 -17.82
N SER A 175 -34.23 34.01 -18.21
CA SER A 175 -35.66 34.32 -18.14
C SER A 175 -36.32 33.38 -17.13
N GLY A 176 -36.34 33.82 -15.87
CA GLY A 176 -37.22 33.25 -14.86
C GLY A 176 -38.68 33.49 -15.25
N SER A 177 -39.40 32.44 -15.58
CA SER A 177 -40.87 32.47 -15.68
C SER A 177 -41.44 31.86 -14.41
N ALA A 178 -41.90 32.73 -13.50
CA ALA A 178 -42.77 32.37 -12.41
C ALA A 178 -44.18 32.14 -12.96
N SER A 179 -44.71 30.91 -12.82
CA SER A 179 -46.12 30.63 -13.08
C SER A 179 -46.88 30.65 -11.75
N ALA A 180 -47.69 31.69 -11.57
CA ALA A 180 -48.61 31.82 -10.45
C ALA A 180 -49.88 30.99 -10.71
N ALA A 181 -50.20 30.08 -9.78
CA ALA A 181 -51.47 29.37 -9.75
C ALA A 181 -52.57 30.29 -9.22
N SER A 182 -53.65 30.41 -9.99
CA SER A 182 -54.84 31.20 -9.69
C SER A 182 -55.92 30.30 -9.07
N LYS A 183 -56.45 30.75 -7.92
CA LYS A 183 -57.78 30.51 -7.31
C LYS A 183 -58.47 29.16 -7.50
#